data_AF-A0A1I1S3L3-F1
#
_entry.id   AF-A0A1I1S3L3-F1
#
_cell.length_a   1.000
_cell.length_b   1.000
_cell.length_c   1.000
_cell.angle_alpha   90.00
_cell.angle_beta   90.00
_cell.angle_gamma   90.00
#
_symmetry.space_group_name_H-M   'P 1'
#
loop_
_entity.id
_entity.type
_entity.pdbx_description
1 polymer ?
#
loop_
_entity_poly.entity_id
_entity_poly.type
_entity_poly.pdbx_seq_one_letter_code
_entity_poly.pdbx_strand_id
1 'polypeptide(L)'
;MLTEEYAIKIARDWNVKHDGAGYVTRFEVGSDFLSRYPVQQAGGRTILELWVPAEEPDEFNAHITGEIQVTHGFRRPACGGAVPRRSEPGCAGADSGTRNQTVLPPGVQL
;
A
#
# COMPACT_ATOMS: atom_id res chain seq x y z
N MET A 1 3.77 0.99 7.93
CA MET A 1 3.15 2.32 8.05
C MET A 1 2.47 2.43 9.40
N LEU A 2 2.72 3.49 10.16
CA LEU A 2 2.11 3.68 11.49
C LEU A 2 0.92 4.64 11.50
N THR A 3 0.60 5.26 10.36
CA THR A 3 -0.54 6.19 10.23
C THR A 3 -1.45 5.79 9.08
N GLU A 4 -2.75 5.71 9.33
CA GLU A 4 -3.75 5.32 8.33
C GLU A 4 -3.89 6.38 7.24
N GLU A 5 -3.91 7.67 7.61
CA GLU A 5 -4.02 8.78 6.66
C GLU A 5 -2.93 8.73 5.58
N TYR A 6 -1.70 8.37 5.97
CA TYR A 6 -0.61 8.28 5.01
C TYR A 6 -0.72 7.04 4.13
N ALA A 7 -1.13 5.90 4.69
CA ALA A 7 -1.40 4.69 3.91
C ALA A 7 -2.49 4.93 2.84
N ILE A 8 -3.55 5.67 3.20
CA ILE A 8 -4.59 6.12 2.26
C ILE A 8 -3.98 6.97 1.14
N LYS A 9 -3.12 7.92 1.49
CA LYS A 9 -2.48 8.80 0.51
C LYS A 9 -1.65 8.00 -0.50
N ILE A 10 -0.84 7.05 -0.05
CA ILE A 10 -0.07 6.17 -0.94
C ILE A 10 -1.03 5.36 -1.84
N ALA A 11 -2.00 4.66 -1.23
CA ALA A 11 -2.91 3.79 -1.98
C ALA A 11 -3.67 4.57 -3.08
N ARG A 12 -4.18 5.76 -2.76
CA ARG A 12 -4.96 6.60 -3.67
C ARG A 12 -4.09 7.33 -4.69
N ASP A 13 -3.04 8.01 -4.25
CA ASP A 13 -2.31 8.98 -5.09
C ASP A 13 -1.18 8.33 -5.88
N TRP A 14 -0.78 7.12 -5.50
CA TRP A 14 0.32 6.38 -6.11
C TRP A 14 -0.13 5.02 -6.67
N ASN A 15 -0.61 4.09 -5.83
CA ASN A 15 -0.90 2.71 -6.28
C ASN A 15 -2.02 2.69 -7.35
N VAL A 16 -3.07 3.51 -7.21
CA VAL A 16 -4.09 3.62 -8.27
C VAL A 16 -3.52 4.12 -9.59
N LYS A 17 -2.56 5.05 -9.56
CA LYS A 17 -1.95 5.59 -10.79
C LYS A 17 -1.04 4.56 -11.46
N HIS A 18 -0.30 3.78 -10.67
CA HIS A 18 0.66 2.81 -11.17
C HIS A 18 0.01 1.47 -11.54
N ASP A 19 -0.84 0.95 -10.67
CA ASP A 19 -1.37 -0.43 -10.73
C ASP A 19 -2.89 -0.46 -11.04
N GLY A 20 -3.54 0.70 -11.16
CA GLY A 20 -4.99 0.80 -11.43
C GLY A 20 -5.88 0.58 -10.21
N ALA A 21 -5.32 0.09 -9.11
CA ALA A 21 -5.99 -0.06 -7.82
C ALA A 21 -5.01 0.14 -6.66
N GLY A 22 -5.53 0.48 -5.48
CA GLY A 22 -4.76 0.60 -4.25
C GLY A 22 -5.61 0.19 -3.04
N TYR A 23 -4.99 -0.47 -2.07
CA TYR A 23 -5.67 -0.94 -0.86
C TYR A 23 -4.89 -0.55 0.38
N VAL A 24 -5.61 -0.27 1.45
CA VAL A 24 -5.05 -0.12 2.79
C VAL A 24 -5.49 -1.33 3.60
N THR A 25 -4.52 -2.05 4.15
CA THR A 25 -4.77 -3.18 5.05
C THR A 25 -4.37 -2.82 6.48
N ARG A 26 -5.21 -3.21 7.43
CA ARG A 26 -4.93 -3.15 8.87
C ARG A 26 -4.85 -4.56 9.42
N PHE A 27 -3.89 -4.77 10.30
CA PHE A 27 -3.71 -6.02 11.03
C PHE A 27 -3.14 -5.71 12.41
N GLU A 28 -3.28 -6.65 13.34
CA GLU A 28 -2.82 -6.51 14.72
C GLU A 28 -1.57 -7.35 14.92
N VAL A 29 -0.65 -6.86 15.74
CA VAL A 29 0.56 -7.57 16.16
C VAL A 29 0.80 -7.23 17.63
N GLY A 30 1.27 -8.19 18.43
CA GLY A 30 1.57 -7.97 19.84
C GLY A 30 2.57 -6.82 20.05
N SER A 31 2.24 -5.87 20.93
CA SER A 31 3.07 -4.69 21.21
C SER A 31 4.48 -5.02 21.68
N ASP A 32 4.61 -6.07 22.50
CA ASP A 32 5.90 -6.50 23.06
C ASP A 32 6.83 -7.02 21.95
N PHE A 33 6.27 -7.69 20.94
CA PHE A 33 7.00 -8.15 19.77
C PHE A 33 7.40 -6.97 18.88
N LEU A 34 6.48 -6.03 18.61
CA LEU A 34 6.76 -4.85 17.80
C LEU A 34 7.83 -3.93 18.40
N SER A 35 7.96 -3.89 19.73
CA SER A 35 8.93 -3.03 20.42
C SER A 35 10.39 -3.31 20.06
N ARG A 36 10.67 -4.46 19.44
CA ARG A 36 12.00 -4.88 18.97
C ARG A 36 12.44 -4.14 17.70
N TYR A 37 11.50 -3.64 16.92
CA TYR A 37 11.78 -3.06 15.61
C TYR A 37 11.86 -1.54 15.66
N PRO A 38 12.85 -0.92 14.99
CA PRO A 38 12.98 0.52 14.97
C PRO A 38 11.84 1.17 14.19
N VAL A 39 11.34 2.30 14.70
CA VAL A 39 10.49 3.21 13.95
C VAL A 39 11.37 4.21 13.21
N GLN A 40 11.20 4.32 11.90
CA GLN A 40 11.98 5.20 11.05
C GLN A 40 11.11 6.17 10.27
N GLN A 41 11.69 7.31 9.90
CA GLN A 41 11.08 8.27 9.00
C GLN A 41 11.47 7.97 7.55
N ALA A 42 10.51 7.68 6.69
CA ALA A 42 10.75 7.22 5.32
C ALA A 42 10.09 8.13 4.28
N GLY A 43 10.85 8.71 3.33
CA GLY A 43 10.29 9.54 2.24
C GLY A 43 9.58 10.84 2.61
N GLY A 44 9.88 11.39 3.79
CA GLY A 44 9.37 12.66 4.29
C GLY A 44 9.24 12.69 5.81
N ARG A 45 9.14 13.90 6.41
CA ARG A 45 9.15 14.09 7.88
C ARG A 45 7.93 13.50 8.61
N THR A 46 6.87 13.15 7.89
CA THR A 46 5.57 12.75 8.46
C THR A 46 5.29 11.26 8.34
N ILE A 47 6.24 10.49 7.81
CA ILE A 47 5.98 9.12 7.38
C ILE A 47 6.76 8.22 8.31
N LEU A 48 6.05 7.61 9.24
CA LEU A 48 6.63 6.69 10.19
C LEU A 48 6.37 5.25 9.75
N GLU A 49 7.44 4.49 9.67
CA GLU A 49 7.45 3.09 9.31
C GLU A 49 8.11 2.28 10.42
N LEU A 50 7.62 1.06 10.63
CA LEU A 50 8.31 0.07 11.43
C LEU A 50 9.21 -0.72 10.49
N TRP A 51 10.50 -0.77 10.76
CA TRP A 51 11.48 -1.44 9.90
C TRP A 51 11.80 -2.83 10.46
N VAL A 52 11.36 -3.86 9.75
CA VAL A 52 11.62 -5.27 10.07
C VAL A 52 12.83 -5.72 9.24
N PRO A 53 13.83 -6.40 9.83
CA PRO A 53 14.94 -6.99 9.08
C PRO A 53 14.46 -7.86 7.93
N ALA A 54 15.19 -7.85 6.81
CA ALA A 54 14.81 -8.58 5.61
C ALA A 54 14.80 -10.11 5.81
N GLU A 55 15.49 -10.59 6.86
CA GLU A 55 15.61 -11.99 7.26
C GLU A 55 14.48 -12.45 8.20
N GLU A 56 13.68 -11.54 8.74
CA GLU A 56 12.62 -11.84 9.72
C GLU A 56 11.15 -11.72 9.23
N PRO A 57 10.80 -11.66 7.93
CA PRO A 57 9.41 -11.48 7.52
C PRO A 57 8.52 -12.68 7.94
N ASP A 58 9.07 -13.89 7.97
CA ASP A 58 8.34 -15.08 8.39
C ASP A 58 7.99 -15.04 9.89
N GLU A 59 8.95 -14.62 10.74
CA GLU A 59 8.71 -14.43 12.17
C GLU A 59 7.70 -13.30 12.41
N PHE A 60 7.83 -12.19 11.69
CA PHE A 60 6.88 -11.08 11.78
C PHE A 60 5.46 -11.51 11.42
N ASN A 61 5.29 -12.23 10.30
CA ASN A 61 3.99 -12.71 9.85
C ASN A 61 3.35 -13.70 10.83
N ALA A 62 4.17 -14.53 11.50
CA ALA A 62 3.68 -15.46 12.51
C ALA A 62 3.10 -14.76 13.75
N HIS A 63 3.48 -13.50 14.01
CA HIS A 63 2.97 -12.70 15.11
C HIS A 63 1.79 -11.80 14.73
N ILE A 64 1.34 -11.83 13.46
CA ILE A 64 0.09 -11.18 13.08
C ILE A 64 -1.07 -11.93 13.73
N THR A 65 -1.86 -11.22 14.51
CA THR A 65 -3.03 -11.75 15.22
C THR A 65 -4.31 -11.23 14.59
N GLY A 66 -5.37 -12.05 14.68
CA GLY A 66 -6.68 -11.68 14.15
C GLY A 66 -6.72 -11.68 12.62
N GLU A 67 -7.66 -10.90 12.08
CA GLU A 67 -7.88 -10.81 10.64
C GLU A 67 -7.10 -9.64 10.02
N ILE A 68 -6.57 -9.86 8.82
CA ILE A 68 -6.08 -8.78 7.97
C ILE A 68 -7.29 -8.16 7.28
N GLN A 69 -7.60 -6.92 7.62
CA GLN A 69 -8.77 -6.20 7.12
C GLN A 69 -8.37 -5.19 6.05
N VAL A 70 -9.07 -5.18 4.92
CA VAL A 70 -8.99 -4.05 3.98
C VAL A 70 -9.85 -2.92 4.53
N THR A 71 -9.24 -1.82 4.97
CA THR A 71 -9.97 -0.66 5.51
C THR A 71 -10.31 0.37 4.44
N HIS A 72 -9.51 0.46 3.37
CA HIS A 72 -9.78 1.32 2.22
C HIS A 72 -9.43 0.61 0.92
N GLY A 73 -10.25 0.86 -0.11
CA GLY A 73 -10.01 0.40 -1.47
C GLY A 73 -10.24 1.53 -2.46
N PHE A 74 -9.28 1.73 -3.35
CA PHE A 74 -9.31 2.73 -4.41
C PHE A 74 -9.11 2.02 -5.75
N ARG A 75 -9.87 2.43 -6.76
CA ARG A 75 -9.75 1.89 -8.13
C ARG A 75 -9.90 3.04 -9.12
N ARG A 76 -9.24 2.96 -10.27
CA ARG A 76 -9.56 3.86 -11.37
C ARG A 76 -11.04 3.65 -11.72
N PRO A 77 -11.80 4.73 -11.96
CA PRO A 77 -13.16 4.57 -12.47
C PRO A 77 -13.10 3.73 -13.75
N ALA A 78 -13.94 2.70 -13.82
CA ALA A 78 -14.07 1.94 -15.05
C ALA A 78 -14.48 2.92 -16.15
N CYS A 79 -13.79 2.89 -17.29
CA CYS A 79 -14.22 3.61 -18.49
C CYS A 79 -15.63 3.08 -18.82
N GLY A 80 -16.69 3.79 -18.42
CA GLY A 80 -18.06 3.35 -18.57
C GLY A 80 -18.50 3.51 -20.01
N GLY A 81 -18.63 2.40 -20.75
CA GLY A 81 -19.62 2.16 -21.81
C GLY A 81 -19.85 3.20 -22.93
N ALA A 82 -19.01 4.22 -23.11
CA ALA A 82 -19.13 5.19 -24.19
C ALA A 82 -17.90 5.09 -25.10
N VAL A 83 -18.17 4.91 -26.40
CA VAL A 83 -17.16 4.85 -27.46
C VAL A 83 -16.25 6.08 -27.37
N PRO A 84 -14.92 5.93 -27.19
CA PRO A 84 -14.04 7.07 -27.01
C PRO A 84 -13.91 7.87 -28.32
N ARG A 85 -14.23 9.17 -28.27
CA ARG A 85 -13.93 10.12 -29.35
C ARG A 85 -12.43 10.45 -29.30
N ARG A 86 -11.64 9.70 -30.08
CA ARG A 86 -10.25 9.86 -30.60
C ARG A 86 -9.20 10.80 -29.93
N SER A 87 -9.40 11.33 -28.74
CA SER A 87 -8.45 12.27 -28.10
C SER A 87 -8.55 12.25 -26.58
N GLU A 88 -8.34 11.08 -25.96
CA GLU A 88 -8.07 10.97 -24.52
C GLU A 88 -6.95 9.95 -24.25
N PRO A 89 -5.85 10.32 -23.58
CA PRO A 89 -4.84 9.37 -23.13
C PRO A 89 -5.30 8.80 -21.79
N GLY A 90 -6.07 7.71 -21.77
CA GLY A 90 -6.73 7.36 -20.52
C GLY A 90 -7.34 5.98 -20.31
N CYS A 91 -7.14 4.97 -21.15
CA CYS A 91 -7.53 3.60 -20.78
C CYS A 91 -6.38 2.65 -21.15
N ALA A 92 -5.56 2.27 -20.16
CA ALA A 92 -4.65 1.12 -20.28
C ALA A 92 -5.44 -0.12 -19.81
N GLY A 93 -5.44 -1.16 -20.65
CA GLY A 93 -6.26 -2.36 -20.47
C GLY A 93 -5.99 -3.09 -19.17
N ALA A 94 -7.07 -3.61 -18.58
CA ALA A 94 -7.02 -4.56 -17.50
C ALA A 94 -6.51 -5.91 -18.04
N ASP A 95 -5.42 -6.44 -17.50
CA ASP A 95 -5.44 -7.75 -16.84
C ASP A 95 -4.14 -8.05 -16.07
N SER A 96 -4.27 -8.99 -15.13
CA SER A 96 -3.25 -9.83 -14.50
C SER A 96 -2.55 -9.36 -13.20
N GLY A 97 -3.06 -9.93 -12.10
CA GLY A 97 -2.24 -10.31 -10.95
C GLY A 97 -2.23 -9.28 -9.82
N THR A 98 -2.98 -9.59 -8.76
CA THR A 98 -2.77 -9.00 -7.43
C THR A 98 -1.37 -9.37 -6.96
N ARG A 99 -0.36 -8.60 -7.39
CA ARG A 99 0.95 -8.60 -6.76
C ARG A 99 0.82 -7.68 -5.55
N ASN A 100 0.91 -8.26 -4.36
CA ASN A 100 1.22 -7.49 -3.15
C ASN A 100 2.67 -6.98 -3.28
N GLN A 101 2.90 -6.03 -4.18
CA GLN A 101 4.11 -5.24 -4.22
C GLN A 101 3.86 -4.00 -3.38
N THR A 102 4.63 -3.86 -2.30
CA THR A 102 4.79 -2.59 -1.59
C THR A 102 5.45 -1.62 -2.56
N VAL A 103 4.65 -0.93 -3.39
CA VAL A 103 5.17 0.16 -4.21
C VAL A 103 5.34 1.36 -3.28
N LEU A 104 6.58 1.61 -2.91
CA LEU A 104 6.94 2.76 -2.09
C LEU A 104 6.71 4.05 -2.89
N PRO A 105 6.19 5.11 -2.25
CA PRO A 105 6.04 6.40 -2.91
C PRO A 105 7.42 6.99 -3.26
N PRO A 106 7.51 7.92 -4.22
CA PRO A 106 8.75 8.47 -4.70
C PRO A 106 9.37 9.32 -3.59
N GLY A 107 10.63 9.04 -3.27
CA GLY A 107 11.35 9.65 -2.16
C GLY A 107 11.52 8.75 -0.94
N VAL A 108 10.80 7.62 -0.85
CA VAL A 108 11.13 6.55 0.09
C VAL A 108 12.21 5.68 -0.55
N GLN A 109 13.48 5.98 -0.25
CA GLN A 109 14.60 5.10 -0.56
C GLN A 109 14.71 4.02 0.54
N LEU A 110 14.84 2.76 0.11
CA LEU A 110 15.29 1.62 0.94
C LEU A 110 16.74 1.82 1.40
#